data_AF-A0A2Z2MZT6-F1
#
_entry.id   AF-A0A2Z2MZT6-F1
#
_cell.length_a   1.000
_cell.length_b   1.000
_cell.length_c   1.000
_cell.angle_alpha   90.00
_cell.angle_beta   90.00
_cell.angle_gamma   90.00
#
_symmetry.space_group_name_H-M   'P 1'
#
loop_
_entity.id
_entity.type
_entity.pdbx_description
1 polymer ?
#
loop_
_entity_poly.entity_id
_entity_poly.type
_entity_poly.pdbx_seq_one_letter_code
_entity_poly.pdbx_strand_id
1 'polypeptide(L)'
;MKMSTVVRSTTKMISPFLVTYAAYIMLYGHLSPGGGFQGGVILAVAVILLITSHGYKKVRKRFKFNWASLIESSAGAMLVLLGIAGIAFGAFYSNFLPTEGGVIVPFNVIVGLEVGAAFTFVFYILLRWVESD
;
A
#
# COMPACT_ATOMS: atom_id res chain seq x y z
N MET A 1 5.99 25.19 -5.82
CA MET A 1 7.28 25.57 -5.20
C MET A 1 8.33 24.52 -5.53
N LYS A 2 9.53 24.89 -5.99
CA LYS A 2 10.61 23.91 -6.24
C LYS A 2 11.28 23.57 -4.91
N MET A 3 11.13 22.34 -4.43
CA MET A 3 11.81 21.86 -3.21
C MET A 3 13.33 21.86 -3.41
N SER A 4 14.08 22.03 -2.31
CA SER A 4 15.55 22.04 -2.36
C SER A 4 16.12 20.72 -2.89
N THR A 5 17.34 20.78 -3.45
CA THR A 5 18.04 19.60 -3.95
C THR A 5 18.26 18.55 -2.85
N VAL A 6 18.48 19.01 -1.61
CA VAL A 6 18.61 18.13 -0.43
C VAL A 6 17.32 17.34 -0.23
N VAL A 7 16.16 18.01 -0.13
CA VAL A 7 14.87 17.32 0.06
C VAL A 7 14.60 16.32 -1.06
N ARG A 8 14.78 16.72 -2.33
CA ARG A 8 14.53 15.85 -3.48
C ARG A 8 15.43 14.60 -3.48
N SER A 9 16.70 14.76 -3.14
CA SER A 9 17.66 13.66 -3.11
C SER A 9 17.38 12.71 -1.95
N THR A 10 17.15 13.26 -0.75
CA THR A 10 16.82 12.48 0.45
C THR A 10 15.54 11.69 0.27
N THR A 11 14.46 12.31 -0.23
CA THR A 11 13.20 11.59 -0.48
C THR A 11 13.38 10.46 -1.49
N LYS A 12 14.15 10.69 -2.57
CA LYS A 12 14.41 9.66 -3.58
C LYS A 12 15.15 8.45 -3.00
N MET A 13 16.04 8.65 -2.03
CA MET A 13 16.77 7.58 -1.34
C MET A 13 15.92 6.87 -0.28
N ILE A 14 15.07 7.59 0.45
CA ILE A 14 14.24 7.03 1.52
C ILE A 14 13.03 6.25 0.98
N SER A 15 12.42 6.67 -0.13
CA SER A 15 11.21 6.01 -0.64
C SER A 15 11.36 4.50 -0.88
N PRO A 16 12.45 3.98 -1.51
CA PRO A 16 12.69 2.55 -1.61
C PRO A 16 12.79 1.85 -0.25
N PHE A 17 13.46 2.46 0.73
CA PHE A 17 13.58 1.92 2.08
C PHE A 17 12.20 1.80 2.74
N LEU A 18 11.33 2.80 2.60
CA LEU A 18 9.96 2.74 3.12
C LEU A 18 9.17 1.59 2.49
N VAL A 19 9.34 1.32 1.20
CA VAL A 19 8.68 0.19 0.53
C VAL A 19 9.17 -1.15 1.10
N THR A 20 10.47 -1.31 1.27
CA THR A 20 11.04 -2.53 1.89
C THR A 20 10.59 -2.70 3.34
N TYR A 21 10.57 -1.61 4.11
CA TYR A 21 10.10 -1.62 5.50
C TYR A 21 8.62 -1.96 5.60
N ALA A 22 7.79 -1.40 4.71
CA ALA A 22 6.37 -1.75 4.62
C ALA A 22 6.19 -3.25 4.32
N ALA A 23 6.96 -3.81 3.37
CA ALA A 23 6.91 -5.23 3.05
C ALA A 23 7.27 -6.11 4.25
N TYR A 24 8.31 -5.72 5.02
CA TYR A 24 8.65 -6.39 6.28
C TYR A 24 7.47 -6.36 7.26
N ILE A 25 6.87 -5.20 7.51
CA ILE A 25 5.74 -5.06 8.45
C ILE A 25 4.52 -5.91 8.02
N MET A 26 4.25 -6.01 6.72
CA MET A 26 3.16 -6.84 6.20
C MET A 26 3.43 -8.35 6.37
N LEU A 27 4.64 -8.81 6.03
CA LEU A 27 5.00 -10.23 6.06
C LEU A 27 5.18 -10.74 7.50
N TYR A 28 5.79 -9.94 8.38
CA TYR A 28 6.14 -10.32 9.75
C TYR A 28 5.15 -9.80 10.81
N GLY A 29 4.00 -9.26 10.39
CA GLY A 29 2.96 -8.76 11.30
C GLY A 29 2.31 -9.84 12.18
N HIS A 30 2.54 -11.11 11.89
CA HIS A 30 2.13 -12.23 12.76
C HIS A 30 3.14 -12.54 13.89
N LEU A 31 4.39 -12.04 13.77
CA LEU A 31 5.48 -12.26 14.73
C LEU A 31 5.84 -10.99 15.51
N SER A 32 5.48 -9.82 14.99
CA SER A 32 5.85 -8.51 15.55
C SER A 32 4.68 -7.54 15.47
N PRO A 33 4.66 -6.48 16.32
CA PRO A 33 3.65 -5.43 16.21
C PRO A 33 3.64 -4.80 14.82
N GLY A 34 2.48 -4.80 14.17
CA GLY A 34 2.35 -4.36 12.78
C GLY A 34 1.15 -4.99 12.09
N GLY A 35 1.30 -5.28 10.80
CA GLY A 35 0.28 -5.89 9.95
C GLY A 35 0.04 -5.14 8.65
N GLY A 36 -1.04 -5.53 7.97
CA GLY A 36 -1.39 -4.98 6.66
C GLY A 36 -1.65 -3.48 6.68
N PHE A 37 -2.45 -2.99 7.63
CA PHE A 37 -2.86 -1.58 7.66
C PHE A 37 -1.66 -0.63 7.80
N GLN A 38 -0.79 -0.87 8.79
CA GLN A 38 0.39 -0.04 9.06
C GLN A 38 1.37 -0.10 7.88
N GLY A 39 1.58 -1.29 7.31
CA GLY A 39 2.40 -1.47 6.11
C GLY A 39 1.84 -0.69 4.91
N GLY A 40 0.53 -0.75 4.69
CA GLY A 40 -0.15 0.00 3.64
C GLY A 40 -0.03 1.51 3.78
N VAL A 41 -0.18 2.04 5.00
CA VAL A 41 0.04 3.48 5.27
C VAL A 41 1.49 3.87 4.92
N ILE A 42 2.48 3.06 5.27
CA ILE A 42 3.89 3.32 4.93
C ILE A 42 4.10 3.32 3.40
N LEU A 43 3.46 2.40 2.66
CA LEU A 43 3.48 2.41 1.20
C LEU A 43 2.91 3.71 0.63
N ALA A 44 1.76 4.17 1.12
CA ALA A 44 1.16 5.43 0.69
C ALA A 44 2.09 6.61 0.98
N VAL A 45 2.70 6.67 2.17
CA VAL A 45 3.67 7.70 2.54
C VAL A 45 4.87 7.72 1.58
N ALA A 46 5.37 6.56 1.15
CA ALA A 46 6.47 6.50 0.19
C ALA A 46 6.14 7.20 -1.14
N VAL A 47 4.91 7.06 -1.62
CA VAL A 47 4.41 7.72 -2.84
C VAL A 47 4.12 9.20 -2.59
N ILE A 48 3.44 9.53 -1.50
CA ILE A 48 3.09 10.90 -1.11
C ILE A 48 4.35 11.75 -0.95
N LEU A 49 5.40 11.22 -0.32
CA LEU A 49 6.69 11.89 -0.19
C LEU A 49 7.29 12.24 -1.57
N LEU A 50 7.23 11.31 -2.53
CA LEU A 50 7.69 11.58 -3.89
C LEU A 50 6.85 12.68 -4.55
N ILE A 51 5.52 12.66 -4.37
CA ILE A 51 4.61 13.68 -4.91
C ILE A 51 4.97 15.06 -4.37
N THR A 52 5.11 15.18 -3.05
CA THR A 52 5.42 16.45 -2.37
C THR A 52 6.80 16.99 -2.75
N SER A 53 7.80 16.10 -2.94
CA SER A 53 9.17 16.52 -3.28
C SER A 53 9.40 16.79 -4.77
N HIS A 54 8.74 16.04 -5.67
CA HIS A 54 8.99 16.07 -7.12
C HIS A 54 7.84 16.67 -7.95
N GLY A 55 6.72 16.99 -7.32
CA GLY A 55 5.52 17.52 -7.93
C GLY A 55 4.59 16.43 -8.48
N TYR A 56 3.29 16.63 -8.30
CA TYR A 56 2.23 15.69 -8.72
C TYR A 56 2.31 15.32 -10.20
N LYS A 57 2.43 16.32 -11.10
CA LYS A 57 2.50 16.07 -12.56
C LYS A 57 3.64 15.14 -12.95
N LYS A 58 4.78 15.19 -12.25
CA LYS A 58 5.94 14.33 -12.54
C LYS A 58 5.75 12.92 -12.01
N VAL A 59 5.23 12.79 -10.79
CA VAL A 59 5.06 11.48 -10.15
C VAL A 59 3.89 10.72 -10.75
N ARG A 60 2.78 11.38 -11.08
CA ARG A 60 1.60 10.78 -11.75
C ARG A 60 1.94 10.10 -13.08
N LYS A 61 2.98 10.56 -13.79
CA LYS A 61 3.46 9.90 -15.02
C LYS A 61 4.01 8.49 -14.76
N ARG A 62 4.59 8.26 -13.58
CA ARG A 62 5.16 6.97 -13.16
C ARG A 62 4.16 6.14 -12.35
N PHE A 63 3.47 6.78 -11.41
CA PHE A 63 2.45 6.17 -10.57
C PHE A 63 1.08 6.69 -11.03
N LYS A 64 0.48 5.97 -11.98
CA LYS A 64 -0.79 6.43 -12.58
C LYS A 64 -1.95 6.21 -11.60
N PHE A 65 -2.86 7.17 -11.58
CA PHE A 65 -4.13 7.09 -10.85
C PHE A 65 -4.90 5.77 -11.09
N ASN A 66 -4.98 5.31 -12.34
CA ASN A 66 -5.69 4.08 -12.69
C ASN A 66 -5.07 2.84 -12.05
N TRP A 67 -3.76 2.83 -11.80
CA TRP A 67 -3.10 1.71 -11.12
C TRP A 67 -3.49 1.66 -9.64
N ALA A 68 -3.55 2.80 -8.96
CA ALA A 68 -3.99 2.85 -7.57
C ALA A 68 -5.44 2.33 -7.45
N SER A 69 -6.36 2.84 -8.27
CA SER A 69 -7.76 2.40 -8.29
C SER A 69 -7.92 0.91 -8.63
N LEU A 70 -7.13 0.39 -9.58
CA LEU A 70 -7.15 -1.02 -9.94
C LEU A 70 -6.64 -1.90 -8.80
N ILE A 71 -5.52 -1.52 -8.16
CA ILE A 71 -4.95 -2.26 -7.03
C ILE A 71 -5.96 -2.31 -5.88
N GLU A 72 -6.54 -1.17 -5.49
CA GLU A 72 -7.61 -1.08 -4.48
C GLU A 72 -8.78 -2.00 -4.83
N SER A 73 -9.38 -1.84 -6.01
CA SER A 73 -10.54 -2.69 -6.38
C SER A 73 -10.18 -4.19 -6.40
N SER A 74 -8.98 -4.54 -6.86
CA SER A 74 -8.52 -5.93 -6.90
C SER A 74 -8.18 -6.50 -5.53
N ALA A 75 -7.58 -5.72 -4.63
CA ALA A 75 -7.18 -6.16 -3.30
C ALA A 75 -8.42 -6.35 -2.42
N GLY A 76 -9.39 -5.43 -2.47
CA GLY A 76 -10.69 -5.61 -1.83
C GLY A 76 -11.40 -6.91 -2.27
N ALA A 77 -11.41 -7.20 -3.58
CA ALA A 77 -11.95 -8.46 -4.09
C ALA A 77 -11.15 -9.69 -3.60
N MET A 78 -9.82 -9.61 -3.59
CA MET A 78 -8.95 -10.69 -3.10
C MET A 78 -9.15 -10.99 -1.61
N LEU A 79 -9.47 -10.00 -0.77
CA LEU A 79 -9.81 -10.24 0.64
C LEU A 79 -11.07 -11.12 0.77
N VAL A 80 -12.10 -10.81 0.00
CA VAL A 80 -13.34 -11.61 0.01
C VAL A 80 -13.07 -13.02 -0.49
N LEU A 81 -12.32 -13.17 -1.58
CA LEU A 81 -11.95 -14.47 -2.13
C LEU A 81 -11.09 -15.30 -1.17
N LEU A 82 -10.16 -14.67 -0.45
CA LEU A 82 -9.34 -15.34 0.55
C LEU A 82 -10.20 -15.89 1.70
N GLY A 83 -11.18 -15.11 2.16
CA GLY A 83 -12.12 -15.57 3.18
C GLY A 83 -13.02 -16.71 2.69
N ILE A 84 -13.54 -16.61 1.45
CA ILE A 84 -14.35 -17.67 0.82
C ILE A 84 -13.53 -18.95 0.64
N ALA A 85 -12.25 -18.86 0.28
CA ALA A 85 -11.39 -20.03 0.15
C ALA A 85 -11.32 -20.85 1.45
N GLY A 86 -11.40 -20.20 2.61
CA GLY A 86 -11.47 -20.87 3.91
C GLY A 86 -12.70 -21.77 4.10
N ILE A 87 -13.81 -21.48 3.43
CA ILE A 87 -15.06 -22.26 3.58
C ILE A 87 -14.86 -23.72 3.16
N ALA A 88 -14.03 -23.96 2.14
CA ALA A 88 -13.67 -25.32 1.71
C ALA A 88 -12.91 -26.11 2.80
N PHE A 89 -12.39 -25.42 3.82
CA PHE A 89 -11.64 -25.95 4.96
C PHE A 89 -12.39 -25.75 6.29
N GLY A 90 -13.72 -25.53 6.24
CA GLY A 90 -14.62 -25.60 7.38
C GLY A 90 -15.31 -24.30 7.78
N ALA A 91 -14.72 -23.13 7.51
CA ALA A 91 -15.31 -21.84 7.89
C ALA A 91 -14.71 -20.68 7.09
N PHE A 92 -15.41 -19.53 7.01
CA PHE A 92 -14.85 -18.31 6.43
C PHE A 92 -13.52 -17.94 7.11
N TYR A 93 -12.47 -17.68 6.32
CA TYR A 93 -11.08 -17.49 6.80
C TYR A 93 -10.46 -18.65 7.61
N SER A 94 -10.97 -19.89 7.49
CA SER A 94 -10.31 -21.06 8.07
C SER A 94 -8.84 -21.11 7.62
N ASN A 95 -7.93 -21.43 8.55
CA ASN A 95 -6.51 -21.47 8.24
C ASN A 95 -6.15 -22.73 7.45
N PHE A 96 -6.04 -22.60 6.13
CA PHE A 96 -5.73 -23.71 5.23
C PHE A 96 -4.27 -23.76 4.78
N LEU A 97 -3.43 -22.82 5.22
CA LEU A 97 -2.01 -22.76 4.85
C LEU A 97 -1.14 -23.36 5.96
N PRO A 98 -0.34 -24.41 5.68
CA PRO A 98 0.49 -25.09 6.67
C PRO A 98 1.83 -24.36 6.90
N THR A 99 1.75 -23.07 7.22
CA THR A 99 2.91 -22.20 7.50
C THR A 99 2.70 -21.48 8.84
N GLU A 100 3.76 -21.07 9.54
CA GLU A 100 3.65 -20.44 10.87
C GLU A 100 2.70 -19.24 10.92
N GLY A 101 2.65 -18.43 9.86
CA GLY A 101 1.73 -17.28 9.75
C GLY A 101 0.40 -17.58 9.05
N GLY A 102 0.20 -18.82 8.57
CA GLY A 102 -1.04 -19.28 7.91
C GLY A 102 -1.63 -18.29 6.90
N VAL A 103 -2.96 -18.18 6.91
CA VAL A 103 -3.74 -17.23 6.10
C VAL A 103 -3.51 -15.76 6.52
N ILE A 104 -2.95 -15.49 7.70
CA ILE A 104 -2.70 -14.11 8.18
C ILE A 104 -1.66 -13.39 7.32
N VAL A 105 -0.63 -14.10 6.83
CA VAL A 105 0.40 -13.50 5.96
C VAL A 105 -0.18 -12.95 4.64
N PRO A 106 -0.86 -13.75 3.81
CA PRO A 106 -1.49 -13.22 2.60
C PRO A 106 -2.57 -12.20 2.92
N PHE A 107 -3.33 -12.36 4.01
CA PHE A 107 -4.30 -11.36 4.46
C PHE A 107 -3.62 -10.00 4.70
N ASN A 108 -2.53 -9.97 5.46
CA ASN A 108 -1.80 -8.73 5.74
C ASN A 108 -1.25 -8.08 4.47
N VAL A 109 -0.71 -8.86 3.53
CA VAL A 109 -0.20 -8.32 2.27
C VAL A 109 -1.34 -7.69 1.46
N ILE A 110 -2.48 -8.37 1.32
CA ILE A 110 -3.62 -7.85 0.57
C ILE A 110 -4.19 -6.60 1.24
N VAL A 111 -4.37 -6.59 2.57
CA VAL A 111 -4.80 -5.40 3.32
C VAL A 111 -3.81 -4.25 3.14
N GLY A 112 -2.50 -4.51 3.14
CA GLY A 112 -1.50 -3.47 2.94
C GLY A 112 -1.52 -2.87 1.53
N LEU A 113 -1.76 -3.69 0.51
CA LEU A 113 -1.97 -3.21 -0.85
C LEU A 113 -3.25 -2.39 -0.97
N GLU A 114 -4.36 -2.86 -0.39
CA GLU A 114 -5.65 -2.16 -0.33
C GLU A 114 -5.50 -0.77 0.29
N VAL A 115 -4.97 -0.74 1.52
CA VAL A 115 -4.80 0.49 2.29
C VAL A 115 -3.83 1.45 1.60
N GLY A 116 -2.69 0.94 1.13
CA GLY A 116 -1.70 1.77 0.43
C GLY A 116 -2.24 2.38 -0.86
N ALA A 117 -3.03 1.61 -1.62
CA ALA A 117 -3.70 2.08 -2.82
C ALA A 117 -4.79 3.12 -2.51
N ALA A 118 -5.66 2.84 -1.54
CA ALA A 118 -6.74 3.74 -1.13
C ALA A 118 -6.21 5.10 -0.65
N PHE A 119 -5.22 5.13 0.24
CA PHE A 119 -4.63 6.39 0.71
C PHE A 119 -3.95 7.18 -0.43
N THR A 120 -3.25 6.48 -1.33
CA THR A 120 -2.63 7.11 -2.50
C THR A 120 -3.69 7.67 -3.45
N PHE A 121 -4.78 6.93 -3.66
CA PHE A 121 -5.91 7.31 -4.51
C PHE A 121 -6.62 8.55 -3.96
N VAL A 122 -6.98 8.56 -2.68
CA VAL A 122 -7.57 9.73 -1.99
C VAL A 122 -6.65 10.93 -2.12
N PHE A 123 -5.35 10.77 -1.88
CA PHE A 123 -4.40 11.87 -2.00
C PHE A 123 -4.32 12.42 -3.44
N TYR A 124 -4.40 11.57 -4.46
CA TYR A 124 -4.49 12.02 -5.85
C TYR A 124 -5.78 12.77 -6.17
N ILE A 125 -6.91 12.36 -5.61
CA ILE A 125 -8.19 13.08 -5.78
C ILE A 125 -8.08 14.48 -5.18
N LEU A 126 -7.58 14.59 -3.95
CA LEU A 126 -7.42 15.86 -3.26
C LEU A 126 -6.48 16.80 -4.03
N LEU A 127 -5.33 16.29 -4.49
CA LEU A 127 -4.39 17.10 -5.27
C LEU A 127 -4.90 17.48 -6.65
N ARG A 128 -5.73 16.63 -7.28
CA ARG A 128 -6.34 16.97 -8.56
C ARG A 128 -7.21 18.23 -8.45
N TRP A 129 -7.94 18.37 -7.34
CA TRP A 129 -8.78 19.54 -7.09
C TRP A 129 -7.94 20.79 -6.83
N VAL A 130 -6.90 20.67 -6.00
CA VAL A 130 -5.99 21.79 -5.69
C VAL A 130 -5.17 22.26 -6.89
N GLU A 131 -4.76 21.36 -7.80
CA GLU A 131 -4.01 21.75 -9.02
C GLU A 131 -4.90 22.11 -10.22
N SER A 132 -6.23 21.97 -10.10
CA SER A 132 -7.18 22.43 -11.15
C SER A 132 -7.58 23.89 -11.01
N ASP A 133 -7.30 24.50 -9.86
CA ASP A 133 -7.36 25.95 -9.60
C ASP A 133 -6.02 26.63 -9.94
#